data_AF-A0A1E3QN89-F1
#
_entry.id   AF-A0A1E3QN89-F1
#
_cell.length_a   1.000
_cell.length_b   1.000
_cell.length_c   1.000
_cell.angle_alpha   90.00
_cell.angle_beta   90.00
_cell.angle_gamma   90.00
#
_symmetry.space_group_name_H-M   'P 1'
#
loop_
_entity.id
_entity.type
_entity.pdbx_description
1 polymer ?
#
loop_
_entity_poly.entity_id
_entity_poly.type
_entity_poly.pdbx_seq_one_letter_code
_entity_poly.pdbx_strand_id
1 'polypeptide(L)'
;MGWFSKSNNTAAIPVEAATPRVGSLAAAPQQPLGDLPPPPPASQLIASPNQPTVEQFVKQQPLAMYTIDGLQNQAESTICRANANGGQTCLKLGYSAVDLFNEMQKFEYFCSLPSEVKATHFECRLIQ
;
A
#
# COMPACT_ATOMS: atom_id res chain seq x y z
N MET A 1 -52.62 -41.61 -0.93
CA MET A 1 -52.14 -42.61 -1.90
C MET A 1 -51.51 -41.80 -3.03
N GLY A 2 -50.22 -41.52 -3.11
CA GLY A 2 -49.03 -42.30 -2.81
C GLY A 2 -48.22 -42.32 -4.11
N TRP A 3 -47.13 -41.55 -4.19
CA TRP A 3 -45.93 -41.84 -4.99
C TRP A 3 -44.90 -40.71 -4.87
N PHE A 4 -43.85 -40.99 -4.11
CA PHE A 4 -42.57 -40.30 -4.13
C PHE A 4 -41.77 -40.80 -5.33
N SER A 5 -41.09 -39.89 -6.06
CA SER A 5 -39.91 -40.25 -6.85
C SER A 5 -38.77 -39.28 -6.52
N LYS A 6 -37.84 -39.79 -5.72
CA LYS A 6 -36.48 -39.28 -5.52
C LYS A 6 -35.68 -39.48 -6.81
N SER A 7 -34.91 -38.48 -7.22
CA SER A 7 -33.76 -38.69 -8.11
C SER A 7 -32.55 -37.98 -7.52
N ASN A 8 -31.82 -38.74 -6.69
CA ASN A 8 -30.51 -38.38 -6.17
C ASN A 8 -29.47 -38.99 -7.12
N ASN A 9 -28.73 -38.16 -7.85
CA ASN A 9 -27.64 -38.62 -8.71
C ASN A 9 -26.38 -38.78 -7.87
N THR A 10 -26.19 -39.98 -7.32
CA THR A 10 -24.94 -40.42 -6.70
C THR A 10 -24.07 -41.05 -7.79
N ALA A 11 -23.19 -40.24 -8.40
CA ALA A 11 -22.09 -40.76 -9.20
C ALA A 11 -20.96 -41.20 -8.25
N ALA A 12 -20.72 -42.51 -8.21
CA ALA A 12 -19.61 -43.13 -7.53
C ALA A 12 -18.29 -42.71 -8.19
N ILE A 13 -17.39 -42.10 -7.43
CA ILE A 13 -15.99 -41.88 -7.83
C ILE A 13 -15.15 -42.94 -7.10
N PRO A 14 -14.26 -43.67 -7.81
CA PRO A 14 -13.38 -44.65 -7.20
C PRO A 14 -12.35 -43.98 -6.27
N VAL A 15 -12.25 -44.49 -5.04
CA VAL A 15 -11.18 -44.16 -4.09
C VAL A 15 -9.91 -44.89 -4.54
N GLU A 16 -9.00 -44.13 -5.14
CA GLU A 16 -7.62 -44.56 -5.38
C GLU A 16 -6.81 -44.43 -4.08
N ALA A 17 -6.17 -45.53 -3.70
CA ALA A 17 -5.34 -45.64 -2.51
C ALA A 17 -4.02 -44.86 -2.70
N ALA A 18 -3.94 -43.66 -2.14
CA ALA A 18 -2.70 -42.88 -2.09
C ALA A 18 -1.86 -43.33 -0.88
N THR A 19 -0.73 -43.97 -1.17
CA THR A 19 0.34 -44.35 -0.25
C THR A 19 0.93 -43.12 0.45
N PRO A 20 1.22 -43.16 1.77
CA PRO A 20 1.95 -42.08 2.43
C PRO A 20 3.43 -42.11 2.03
N ARG A 21 3.85 -41.14 1.20
CA ARG A 21 5.28 -40.85 0.97
C ARG A 21 5.80 -40.09 2.19
N VAL A 22 6.56 -40.76 3.05
CA VAL A 22 7.46 -40.15 4.02
C VAL A 22 8.53 -39.37 3.24
N GLY A 23 8.28 -38.08 3.04
CA GLY A 23 9.23 -37.12 2.49
C GLY A 23 10.09 -36.55 3.60
N SER A 24 11.38 -36.84 3.54
CA SER A 24 12.43 -36.32 4.41
C SER A 24 12.37 -34.80 4.60
N LEU A 25 12.59 -34.41 5.86
CA LEU A 25 12.90 -33.05 6.27
C LEU A 25 14.07 -32.48 5.47
N ALA A 26 13.79 -31.53 4.59
CA ALA A 26 14.76 -30.55 4.15
C ALA A 26 14.39 -29.22 4.81
N ALA A 27 15.18 -28.81 5.79
CA ALA A 27 15.13 -27.47 6.34
C ALA A 27 15.33 -26.47 5.20
N ALA A 28 14.39 -25.54 5.04
CA ALA A 28 14.54 -24.44 4.11
C ALA A 28 15.78 -23.62 4.54
N PRO A 29 16.70 -23.31 3.62
CA PRO A 29 17.76 -22.35 3.92
C PRO A 29 17.12 -21.00 4.22
N GLN A 30 17.31 -20.53 5.45
CA GLN A 30 16.99 -19.15 5.83
C GLN A 30 17.88 -18.25 4.97
N GLN A 31 17.27 -17.54 4.02
CA GLN A 31 17.97 -16.48 3.31
C GLN A 31 18.30 -15.39 4.34
N PRO A 32 19.58 -15.00 4.50
CA PRO A 32 19.91 -13.84 5.30
C PRO A 32 19.27 -12.62 4.64
N LEU A 33 18.56 -11.82 5.44
CA LEU A 33 18.01 -10.53 5.08
C LEU A 33 19.20 -9.61 4.74
N GLY A 34 19.63 -9.63 3.47
CA GLY A 34 20.70 -8.78 2.98
C GLY A 34 20.27 -7.32 3.09
N ASP A 35 21.15 -6.51 3.68
CA ASP A 35 21.06 -5.05 3.78
C ASP A 35 20.41 -4.42 2.54
N LEU A 36 19.21 -3.87 2.72
CA LEU A 36 18.67 -2.87 1.83
C LEU A 36 19.64 -1.67 1.85
N PRO A 37 20.10 -1.18 0.69
CA PRO A 37 20.91 0.03 0.67
C PRO A 37 20.12 1.15 1.36
N PRO A 38 20.78 2.03 2.14
CA PRO A 38 20.11 3.20 2.70
C PRO A 38 19.44 3.96 1.55
N PRO A 39 18.20 4.45 1.74
CA PRO A 39 17.54 5.25 0.71
C PRO A 39 18.47 6.42 0.35
N PRO A 40 18.53 6.81 -0.94
CA PRO A 40 19.35 7.92 -1.37
C PRO A 40 19.02 9.16 -0.50
N PRO A 41 20.02 9.98 -0.13
CA PRO A 41 19.77 11.20 0.63
C PRO A 41 18.81 12.07 -0.17
N ALA A 42 17.59 12.27 0.35
CA ALA A 42 16.49 12.98 -0.32
C ALA A 42 16.68 14.50 -0.36
N SER A 43 17.91 14.97 -0.55
CA SER A 43 18.25 16.38 -0.33
C SER A 43 18.70 17.13 -1.58
N GLN A 44 18.52 16.61 -2.80
CA GLN A 44 19.06 17.30 -3.99
C GLN A 44 18.16 17.37 -5.23
N LEU A 45 16.83 17.31 -5.07
CA LEU A 45 15.92 17.80 -6.11
C LEU A 45 15.57 19.25 -5.80
N ILE A 46 16.45 20.17 -6.26
CA ILE A 46 16.24 21.61 -6.47
C ILE A 46 14.84 22.13 -6.09
N ALA A 47 14.61 22.27 -4.79
CA ALA A 47 13.49 23.05 -4.29
C ALA A 47 13.77 24.49 -4.68
N SER A 48 12.98 25.04 -5.60
CA SER A 48 12.95 26.50 -5.75
C SER A 48 12.65 27.08 -4.36
N PRO A 49 13.39 28.08 -3.86
CA PRO A 49 13.38 28.51 -2.46
C PRO A 49 12.03 29.08 -1.95
N ASN A 50 10.98 29.02 -2.77
CA ASN A 50 9.62 29.47 -2.48
C ASN A 50 8.55 28.37 -2.62
N GLN A 51 8.92 27.09 -2.79
CA GLN A 51 7.95 25.99 -2.81
C GLN A 51 7.79 25.41 -1.39
N PRO A 52 6.57 25.32 -0.84
CA PRO A 52 6.34 24.75 0.47
C PRO A 52 6.78 23.28 0.48
N THR A 53 7.53 22.88 1.50
CA THR A 53 8.02 21.50 1.62
C THR A 53 6.93 20.58 2.18
N VAL A 54 7.03 19.28 1.88
CA VAL A 54 6.14 18.24 2.43
C VAL A 54 6.11 18.33 3.95
N GLU A 55 7.29 18.47 4.57
CA GLU A 55 7.44 18.62 6.02
C GLU A 55 6.63 19.79 6.58
N GLN A 56 6.73 20.97 5.97
CA GLN A 56 5.96 22.15 6.39
C GLN A 56 4.46 21.91 6.24
N PHE A 57 4.04 21.22 5.18
CA PHE A 57 2.64 20.92 4.93
C PHE A 57 2.07 19.93 5.95
N VAL A 58 2.81 18.88 6.31
CA VAL A 58 2.37 17.88 7.29
C VAL A 58 2.41 18.39 8.73
N LYS A 59 3.40 19.22 9.07
CA LYS A 59 3.53 19.83 10.41
C LYS A 59 2.39 20.79 10.77
N GLN A 60 1.71 21.36 9.77
CA GLN A 60 0.56 22.23 10.02
C GLN A 60 -0.62 21.48 10.65
N GLN A 61 -0.84 20.21 10.29
CA GLN A 61 -1.92 19.39 10.82
C GLN A 61 -1.49 17.92 10.88
N PRO A 62 -0.64 17.55 11.85
CA PRO A 62 0.00 16.24 11.84
C PRO A 62 -0.95 15.06 12.08
N LEU A 63 -2.10 15.32 12.71
CA LEU A 63 -3.14 14.33 12.97
C LEU A 63 -4.17 14.22 11.83
N ALA A 64 -4.02 15.00 10.76
CA ALA A 64 -4.91 14.92 9.61
C ALA A 64 -4.62 13.67 8.77
N MET A 65 -5.63 13.21 8.04
CA MET A 65 -5.43 12.23 6.99
C MET A 65 -4.97 12.93 5.72
N TYR A 66 -3.87 12.43 5.15
CA TYR A 66 -3.28 12.93 3.93
C TYR A 66 -3.51 11.94 2.80
N THR A 67 -3.87 12.44 1.62
CA THR A 67 -4.03 11.63 0.41
C THR A 67 -2.93 11.98 -0.57
N ILE A 68 -2.18 10.99 -1.04
CA ILE A 68 -1.16 11.16 -2.08
C ILE A 68 -1.71 10.62 -3.39
N ASP A 69 -1.83 11.49 -4.37
CA ASP A 69 -2.20 11.17 -5.74
C ASP A 69 -0.99 11.35 -6.66
N GLY A 70 -0.71 10.35 -7.50
CA GLY A 70 0.26 10.50 -8.56
C GLY A 70 0.21 9.33 -9.53
N LEU A 71 0.46 9.63 -10.80
CA LEU A 71 0.47 8.61 -11.85
C LEU A 71 1.77 7.81 -11.79
N GLN A 72 1.66 6.51 -12.01
CA GLN A 72 2.82 5.65 -12.15
C GLN A 72 3.66 6.16 -13.34
N ASN A 73 4.94 6.46 -13.09
CA ASN A 73 5.91 7.04 -14.04
C ASN A 73 5.87 8.57 -14.25
N GLN A 74 5.18 9.33 -13.39
CA GLN A 74 5.33 10.79 -13.37
C GLN A 74 6.26 11.24 -12.24
N ALA A 75 7.12 12.23 -12.54
CA ALA A 75 7.97 12.90 -11.57
C ALA A 75 7.22 14.00 -10.80
N GLU A 76 5.90 13.90 -10.75
CA GLU A 76 5.02 14.87 -10.12
C GLU A 76 3.90 14.13 -9.36
N SER A 77 3.55 14.65 -8.20
CA SER A 77 2.52 14.12 -7.33
C SER A 77 1.82 15.26 -6.60
N THR A 78 0.64 14.97 -6.07
CA THR A 78 -0.15 15.91 -5.29
C THR A 78 -0.46 15.29 -3.93
N ILE A 79 -0.25 16.06 -2.87
CA ILE A 79 -0.66 15.70 -1.51
C ILE A 79 -1.83 16.57 -1.09
N CYS A 80 -2.93 15.95 -0.68
CA CYS A 80 -4.14 16.61 -0.23
C CYS A 80 -4.44 16.31 1.23
N ARG A 81 -5.12 17.23 1.91
CA ARG A 81 -5.75 16.99 3.22
C ARG A 81 -7.11 17.66 3.29
N ALA A 82 -7.97 17.21 4.18
CA ALA A 82 -9.22 17.92 4.48
C ALA A 82 -8.92 19.31 5.08
N ASN A 83 -9.74 20.30 4.71
CA ASN A 83 -9.68 21.64 5.28
C ASN A 83 -10.88 21.88 6.22
N ALA A 84 -10.78 22.90 7.07
CA ALA A 84 -11.83 23.24 8.05
C ALA A 84 -13.16 23.69 7.41
N ASN A 85 -13.14 24.07 6.13
CA ASN A 85 -14.31 24.57 5.40
C ASN A 85 -15.05 23.46 4.63
N GLY A 86 -14.70 22.18 4.86
CA GLY A 86 -15.33 21.03 4.21
C GLY A 86 -14.82 20.73 2.80
N GLY A 87 -13.75 21.38 2.36
CA GLY A 87 -13.02 21.06 1.13
C GLY A 87 -11.70 20.34 1.39
N GLN A 88 -10.84 20.30 0.37
CA GLN A 88 -9.49 19.77 0.47
C GLN A 88 -8.46 20.85 0.13
N THR A 89 -7.35 20.87 0.84
CA THR A 89 -6.17 21.66 0.49
C THR A 89 -5.15 20.72 -0.10
N CYS A 90 -4.76 20.97 -1.35
CA CYS A 90 -3.82 20.15 -2.09
C CYS A 90 -2.56 20.94 -2.44
N LEU A 91 -1.42 20.28 -2.35
CA LEU A 91 -0.12 20.79 -2.74
C LEU A 91 0.46 19.90 -3.83
N LYS A 92 0.75 20.50 -4.98
CA LYS A 92 1.41 19.84 -6.11
C LYS A 92 2.92 19.96 -5.96
N LEU A 93 3.61 18.85 -6.14
CA LEU A 93 5.02 18.70 -5.84
C LEU A 93 5.74 18.06 -7.03
N GLY A 94 6.97 18.50 -7.29
CA GLY A 94 7.86 17.89 -8.27
C GLY A 94 8.51 16.58 -7.79
N TYR A 95 7.75 15.75 -7.08
CA TYR A 95 8.18 14.43 -6.61
C TYR A 95 7.31 13.36 -7.25
N SER A 96 7.87 12.18 -7.54
CA SER A 96 7.01 11.05 -7.88
C SER A 96 6.18 10.62 -6.65
N ALA A 97 5.06 9.93 -6.87
CA ALA A 97 4.24 9.39 -5.78
C ALA A 97 5.05 8.47 -4.85
N VAL A 98 6.02 7.74 -5.41
CA VAL A 98 6.91 6.83 -4.66
C VAL A 98 7.89 7.62 -3.80
N ASP A 99 8.48 8.69 -4.33
CA ASP A 99 9.40 9.55 -3.56
C ASP A 99 8.66 10.24 -2.42
N LEU A 100 7.44 10.72 -2.69
CA LEU A 100 6.60 11.35 -1.69
C LEU A 100 6.17 10.37 -0.59
N PHE A 101 5.81 9.13 -0.97
CA PHE A 101 5.56 8.06 -0.01
C PHE A 101 6.78 7.82 0.88
N ASN A 102 7.98 7.68 0.29
CA ASN A 102 9.21 7.45 1.05
C ASN A 102 9.54 8.62 2.00
N GLU A 103 9.26 9.85 1.57
CA GLU A 103 9.49 11.04 2.39
C GLU A 103 8.54 11.09 3.59
N MET A 104 7.26 10.75 3.40
CA MET A 104 6.26 10.69 4.47
C MET A 104 6.62 9.66 5.55
N GLN A 105 7.17 8.50 5.17
CA GLN A 105 7.59 7.45 6.11
C GLN A 105 8.70 7.93 7.07
N LYS A 106 9.55 8.89 6.67
CA LYS A 106 10.57 9.48 7.56
C LYS A 106 9.97 10.31 8.68
N PHE A 107 8.75 10.80 8.49
CA PHE A 107 8.00 11.57 9.47
C PHE A 107 7.00 10.69 10.23
N GLU A 108 7.20 9.37 10.24
CA GLU A 108 6.35 8.40 10.96
C GLU A 108 4.90 8.36 10.44
N TYR A 109 4.69 8.65 9.16
CA TYR A 109 3.39 8.45 8.51
C TYR A 109 3.29 7.08 7.87
N PHE A 110 2.28 6.32 8.28
CA PHE A 110 1.88 5.10 7.61
C PHE A 110 0.94 5.43 6.45
N CYS A 111 1.36 5.12 5.24
CA CYS A 111 0.54 5.21 4.04
C CYS A 111 0.06 3.83 3.60
N SER A 112 -1.24 3.69 3.38
CA SER A 112 -1.88 2.48 2.85
C SER A 112 -2.67 2.77 1.59
N LEU A 113 -2.82 1.76 0.74
CA LEU A 113 -3.80 1.82 -0.32
C LEU A 113 -5.22 1.80 0.30
N PRO A 114 -6.16 2.56 -0.26
CA PRO A 114 -7.56 2.49 0.11
C PRO A 114 -8.13 1.10 -0.19
N SER A 115 -9.32 0.82 0.37
CA SER A 115 -9.97 -0.49 0.19
C SER A 115 -10.49 -0.71 -1.24
N GLU A 116 -10.67 0.37 -2.01
CA GLU A 116 -11.12 0.27 -3.40
C GLU A 116 -9.98 -0.19 -4.33
N VAL A 117 -10.14 -1.36 -4.93
CA VAL A 117 -9.18 -1.97 -5.88
C VAL A 117 -8.84 -1.11 -7.12
N LYS A 118 -9.62 -0.06 -7.41
CA LYS A 118 -9.39 0.85 -8.55
C LYS A 118 -8.74 2.16 -8.14
N ALA A 119 -8.60 2.43 -6.86
CA ALA A 119 -8.03 3.68 -6.40
C ALA A 119 -6.50 3.64 -6.54
N THR A 120 -5.96 4.75 -7.03
CA THR A 120 -4.54 4.92 -7.35
C THR A 120 -3.84 5.88 -6.39
N HIS A 121 -4.51 6.22 -5.29
CA HIS A 121 -4.02 7.13 -4.27
C HIS A 121 -3.59 6.35 -3.03
N PHE A 122 -2.75 6.98 -2.21
CA PHE A 122 -2.38 6.46 -0.90
C PHE A 122 -3.01 7.32 0.20
N GLU A 123 -3.52 6.68 1.24
CA GLU A 123 -4.00 7.34 2.44
C GLU A 123 -2.96 7.22 3.55
N CYS A 124 -2.42 8.36 3.97
CA CYS A 124 -1.35 8.49 4.96
C CYS A 124 -1.88 9.05 6.27
N ARG A 125 -1.47 8.42 7.38
CA ARG A 125 -1.76 8.86 8.75
C ARG A 125 -0.53 8.72 9.62
N LEU A 126 -0.35 9.63 10.57
CA LEU A 126 0.69 9.50 11.57
C LEU A 126 0.44 8.25 12.41
N ILE A 127 1.45 7.42 12.58
CA ILE A 127 1.45 6.28 13.51
C ILE A 127 2.39 6.62 14.66
N GLN A 128 1.84 6.66 15.87
CA GLN A 128 2.58 6.90 17.13
C GLN A 128 2.77 5.60 17.89
#